data_AF-A0A7K2MUP8-F1
#
_entry.id   AF-A0A7K2MUP8-F1
#
_cell.length_a   1.000
_cell.length_b   1.000
_cell.length_c   1.000
_cell.angle_alpha   90.00
_cell.angle_beta   90.00
_cell.angle_gamma   90.00
#
_symmetry.space_group_name_H-M   'P 1'
#
loop_
_entity.id
_entity.type
_entity.pdbx_description
1 polymer ?
#
loop_
_entity_poly.entity_id
_entity_poly.type
_entity_poly.pdbx_seq_one_letter_code
_entity_poly.pdbx_strand_id
1 'polypeptide(L)'
;MTGTPDETPTTTFTPGGRRRHRKARVSRVGARRALVLAMAVPVASATLAGTSAFAADGNAPQQQGISADDLAADDAQLVKNLNERLADERLGTDVSGVVLDADSDTALWDHNGSTALMPASNAKLATATTALTLLGANHEFTTKVVYGEGTLTLVGGGDRTLTSEDVAALAKTAADGLRAAGRTDVQVRVDDSLFAAPSLAEGWNEGYYPTEVAPVRSLVVDG
;
A
#
# COMPACT_ATOMS: atom_id res chain seq x y z
N MET A 1 -58.18 -4.53 64.78
CA MET A 1 -57.01 -5.42 64.68
C MET A 1 -56.49 -5.34 63.25
N THR A 2 -55.26 -4.85 63.11
CA THR A 2 -54.21 -5.26 62.16
C THR A 2 -54.53 -5.47 60.67
N GLY A 3 -53.75 -4.78 59.82
CA GLY A 3 -53.01 -5.47 58.76
C GLY A 3 -53.24 -4.99 57.32
N THR A 4 -52.34 -4.10 56.88
CA THR A 4 -51.60 -4.08 55.58
C THR A 4 -52.28 -4.39 54.24
N PRO A 5 -52.06 -3.55 53.20
CA PRO A 5 -52.49 -3.79 51.83
C PRO A 5 -51.41 -4.44 50.94
N ASP A 6 -51.89 -4.89 49.78
CA ASP A 6 -51.21 -5.04 48.48
C ASP A 6 -50.35 -6.29 48.22
N GLU A 7 -50.77 -7.06 47.21
CA GLU A 7 -49.91 -7.88 46.35
C GLU A 7 -50.70 -8.29 45.10
N THR A 8 -50.41 -7.65 43.96
CA THR A 8 -50.88 -8.10 42.64
C THR A 8 -49.76 -8.93 41.99
N PRO A 9 -50.00 -10.18 41.55
CA PRO A 9 -48.93 -11.08 41.14
C PRO A 9 -48.37 -10.75 39.75
N THR A 10 -47.04 -10.79 39.68
CA THR A 10 -46.22 -10.67 38.47
C THR A 10 -46.35 -11.95 37.63
N THR A 11 -46.93 -11.86 36.43
CA THR A 11 -46.90 -12.98 35.48
C THR A 11 -45.62 -12.95 34.65
N THR A 12 -44.87 -14.02 34.84
CA THR A 12 -43.59 -14.40 34.23
C THR A 12 -43.72 -14.71 32.74
N PHE A 13 -42.75 -14.28 31.93
CA PHE A 13 -42.44 -14.89 30.64
C PHE A 13 -40.96 -15.25 30.59
N THR A 14 -40.65 -16.51 30.28
CA THR A 14 -39.30 -17.02 30.05
C THR A 14 -39.34 -18.00 28.89
N PRO A 15 -38.51 -17.82 27.87
CA PRO A 15 -38.08 -18.95 27.05
C PRO A 15 -36.60 -19.29 27.31
N GLY A 16 -36.42 -20.47 27.91
CA GLY A 16 -35.54 -21.52 27.41
C GLY A 16 -34.05 -21.20 27.23
N GLY A 17 -33.27 -21.49 28.26
CA GLY A 17 -31.81 -21.54 28.17
C GLY A 17 -31.28 -22.79 27.46
N ARG A 18 -30.00 -22.74 27.09
CA ARG A 18 -29.01 -23.80 27.31
C ARG A 18 -27.61 -23.21 27.30
N ARG A 19 -27.11 -22.91 28.51
CA ARG A 19 -25.69 -22.63 28.76
C ARG A 19 -24.91 -23.94 28.78
N ARG A 20 -23.71 -23.95 28.19
CA ARG A 20 -22.59 -24.73 28.73
C ARG A 20 -21.46 -23.77 29.09
N HIS A 21 -21.09 -23.87 30.37
CA HIS A 21 -20.11 -23.05 31.06
C HIS A 21 -18.67 -23.44 30.68
N ARG A 22 -17.81 -22.44 30.47
CA ARG A 22 -16.44 -22.47 31.00
C ARG A 22 -16.23 -21.23 31.87
N LYS A 23 -15.74 -21.46 33.08
CA LYS A 23 -15.42 -20.44 34.09
C LYS A 23 -14.30 -19.53 33.57
N ALA A 24 -14.51 -18.22 33.61
CA ALA A 24 -13.45 -17.24 33.51
C ALA A 24 -12.64 -17.24 34.82
N ARG A 25 -11.33 -17.47 34.74
CA ARG A 25 -10.40 -17.16 35.84
C ARG A 25 -10.12 -15.67 35.76
N VAL A 26 -10.48 -14.96 36.82
CA VAL A 26 -10.01 -13.60 37.10
C VAL A 26 -8.51 -13.66 37.32
N SER A 27 -7.74 -12.93 36.52
CA SER A 27 -6.34 -12.61 36.82
C SER A 27 -6.19 -11.11 36.95
N ARG A 28 -5.52 -10.72 38.02
CA ARG A 28 -5.35 -9.35 38.51
C ARG A 28 -4.49 -8.52 37.55
N VAL A 29 -4.81 -7.23 37.58
CA VAL A 29 -4.11 -6.09 36.97
C VAL A 29 -2.58 -6.23 37.08
N GLY A 30 -1.92 -6.09 35.94
CA GLY A 30 -0.51 -5.74 35.83
C GLY A 30 -0.36 -4.87 34.60
N ALA A 31 -0.21 -3.55 34.79
CA ALA A 31 0.02 -2.59 33.74
C ALA A 31 1.28 -2.98 32.95
N ARG A 32 1.10 -3.52 31.74
CA ARG A 32 2.19 -3.68 30.78
C ARG A 32 2.20 -2.44 29.90
N ARG A 33 3.14 -1.54 30.18
CA ARG A 33 3.54 -0.48 29.25
C ARG A 33 3.85 -1.15 27.92
N ALA A 34 3.03 -0.92 26.91
CA ALA A 34 3.35 -1.31 25.54
C ALA A 34 4.39 -0.32 25.04
N LEU A 35 5.65 -0.71 25.11
CA LEU A 35 6.74 -0.06 24.40
C LEU A 35 6.53 -0.35 22.91
N VAL A 36 6.02 0.63 22.16
CA VAL A 36 6.04 0.57 20.70
C VAL A 36 7.48 0.81 20.29
N LEU A 37 8.20 -0.27 20.01
CA LEU A 37 9.52 -0.21 19.40
C LEU A 37 9.30 0.14 17.91
N ALA A 38 9.42 1.43 17.58
CA ALA A 38 9.51 1.86 16.20
C ALA A 38 10.85 1.37 15.65
N MET A 39 10.85 0.19 15.01
CA MET A 39 11.98 -0.26 14.22
C MET A 39 12.01 0.61 12.95
N ALA A 40 12.75 1.71 13.01
CA ALA A 40 13.09 2.48 11.82
C ALA A 40 14.01 1.60 10.97
N VAL A 41 13.44 0.93 9.97
CA VAL A 41 14.23 0.36 8.89
C VAL A 41 14.67 1.55 8.04
N PRO A 42 15.99 1.84 7.91
CA PRO A 42 16.43 2.85 6.97
C PRO A 42 16.06 2.37 5.57
N VAL A 43 15.08 3.01 4.95
CA VAL A 43 14.85 2.87 3.52
C VAL A 43 16.02 3.56 2.85
N ALA A 44 17.01 2.77 2.43
CA ALA A 44 18.07 3.25 1.57
C ALA A 44 17.40 3.88 0.34
N SER A 45 17.71 5.14 0.05
CA SER A 45 17.36 5.78 -1.21
C SER A 45 17.90 4.92 -2.33
N ALA A 46 17.01 4.15 -2.98
CA ALA A 46 17.36 3.45 -4.19
C ALA A 46 17.51 4.51 -5.27
N THR A 47 18.76 4.85 -5.59
CA THR A 47 19.06 5.50 -6.86
C THR A 47 18.57 4.55 -7.95
N LEU A 48 17.45 4.89 -8.58
CA LEU A 48 16.91 4.18 -9.76
C LEU A 48 17.76 4.52 -11.00
N ALA A 49 19.08 4.39 -10.90
CA ALA A 49 19.89 3.97 -12.03
C ALA A 49 19.79 2.43 -12.09
N GLY A 50 18.56 1.93 -12.25
CA GLY A 50 18.31 0.51 -12.37
C GLY A 50 18.91 0.02 -13.67
N THR A 51 19.74 -1.01 -13.60
CA THR A 51 19.95 -1.92 -14.73
C THR A 51 18.58 -2.35 -15.25
N SER A 52 18.44 -2.49 -16.57
CA SER A 52 17.25 -3.11 -17.19
C SER A 52 16.89 -4.39 -16.41
N ALA A 53 15.61 -4.77 -16.33
CA ALA A 53 15.21 -6.01 -15.65
C ALA A 53 16.00 -7.23 -16.16
N PHE A 54 16.46 -7.17 -17.41
CA PHE A 54 17.32 -8.16 -18.09
C PHE A 54 18.82 -8.06 -17.76
N ALA A 55 19.27 -6.97 -17.14
CA ALA A 55 20.66 -6.75 -16.73
C ALA A 55 20.87 -6.91 -15.21
N ALA A 56 19.79 -6.95 -14.41
CA ALA A 56 19.86 -7.04 -12.95
C ALA A 56 20.33 -8.41 -12.44
N ASP A 57 20.06 -9.49 -13.17
CA ASP A 57 20.31 -10.85 -12.65
C ASP A 57 21.69 -11.42 -12.95
N GLY A 58 22.53 -10.77 -13.77
CA GLY A 58 23.83 -11.33 -14.20
C GLY A 58 23.72 -12.61 -15.05
N ASN A 59 22.62 -13.35 -14.93
CA ASN A 59 21.99 -14.20 -15.91
C ASN A 59 21.07 -13.33 -16.76
N ALA A 60 21.64 -12.46 -17.59
CA ALA A 60 20.90 -12.06 -18.79
C ALA A 60 20.45 -13.37 -19.46
N PRO A 61 19.20 -13.46 -19.97
CA PRO A 61 18.82 -14.59 -20.81
C PRO A 61 19.97 -14.78 -21.80
N GLN A 62 20.68 -15.91 -21.71
CA GLN A 62 21.57 -16.26 -22.78
C GLN A 62 20.71 -16.17 -24.03
N GLN A 63 21.22 -15.55 -25.10
CA GLN A 63 20.60 -15.61 -26.41
C GLN A 63 20.44 -17.08 -26.80
N GLN A 64 19.45 -17.77 -26.25
CA GLN A 64 18.77 -18.87 -26.89
C GLN A 64 17.80 -18.21 -27.86
N GLY A 65 18.35 -17.42 -28.78
CA GLY A 65 17.60 -16.93 -29.91
C GLY A 65 17.18 -18.17 -30.66
N ILE A 66 15.87 -18.43 -30.69
CA ILE A 66 15.30 -19.36 -31.65
C ILE A 66 15.84 -18.88 -33.01
N SER A 67 16.48 -19.76 -33.77
CA SER A 67 16.87 -19.39 -35.13
C SER A 67 15.61 -18.96 -35.86
N ALA A 68 15.65 -17.92 -36.70
CA ALA A 68 14.44 -17.44 -37.38
C ALA A 68 13.71 -18.55 -38.16
N ASP A 69 14.43 -19.62 -38.53
CA ASP A 69 13.94 -20.82 -39.21
C ASP A 69 13.12 -21.77 -38.31
N ASP A 70 13.26 -21.67 -36.99
CA ASP A 70 12.55 -22.48 -35.98
C ASP A 70 11.30 -21.77 -35.41
N LEU A 71 11.06 -20.51 -35.81
CA LEU A 71 9.89 -19.73 -35.39
C LEU A 71 8.63 -20.19 -36.13
N ALA A 72 7.48 -20.16 -35.46
CA ALA A 72 6.19 -20.26 -36.12
C ALA A 72 6.03 -19.12 -37.15
N ALA A 73 5.24 -19.33 -38.20
CA ALA A 73 5.11 -18.37 -39.30
C ALA A 73 4.69 -16.96 -38.82
N ASP A 74 3.80 -16.89 -37.82
CA ASP A 74 3.33 -15.63 -37.26
C ASP A 74 4.43 -14.92 -36.45
N ASP A 75 5.23 -15.65 -35.67
CA ASP A 75 6.36 -15.10 -34.91
C ASP A 75 7.47 -14.63 -35.83
N ALA A 76 7.77 -15.37 -36.90
CA ALA A 76 8.74 -14.94 -37.92
C ALA A 76 8.27 -13.64 -38.61
N GLN A 77 6.97 -13.51 -38.88
CA GLN A 77 6.40 -12.29 -39.45
C GLN A 77 6.42 -11.12 -38.45
N LEU A 78 6.20 -11.37 -37.16
CA LEU A 78 6.37 -10.39 -36.09
C LEU A 78 7.82 -9.87 -36.02
N VAL A 79 8.80 -10.77 -35.99
CA VAL A 79 10.23 -10.44 -35.95
C VAL A 79 10.62 -9.58 -37.15
N LYS A 80 10.21 -9.98 -38.36
CA LYS A 80 10.46 -9.21 -39.59
C LYS A 80 9.85 -7.80 -39.49
N ASN A 81 8.59 -7.71 -39.05
CA ASN A 81 7.87 -6.46 -38.88
C ASN A 81 8.53 -5.49 -37.88
N LEU A 82 9.08 -6.01 -36.78
CA LEU A 82 9.80 -5.22 -35.78
C LEU A 82 11.13 -4.71 -36.35
N ASN A 83 11.90 -5.56 -37.01
CA ASN A 83 13.17 -5.18 -37.64
C ASN A 83 12.99 -4.12 -38.73
N GLU A 84 11.94 -4.22 -39.55
CA GLU A 84 11.61 -3.20 -40.55
C GLU A 84 11.28 -1.85 -39.91
N ARG A 85 10.56 -1.84 -38.78
CA ARG A 85 10.20 -0.61 -38.06
C ARG A 85 11.38 0.02 -37.33
N LEU A 86 12.31 -0.79 -36.82
CA LEU A 86 13.52 -0.29 -36.17
C LEU A 86 14.44 0.48 -37.11
N ALA A 87 14.33 0.27 -38.43
CA ALA A 87 15.10 1.03 -39.41
C ALA A 87 14.62 2.49 -39.57
N ASP A 88 13.54 2.90 -38.90
CA ASP A 88 13.05 4.28 -38.95
C ASP A 88 13.98 5.22 -38.18
N GLU A 89 14.67 6.11 -38.90
CA GLU A 89 15.63 7.06 -38.33
C GLU A 89 15.04 7.98 -37.25
N ARG A 90 13.71 8.17 -37.22
CA ARG A 90 13.03 9.00 -36.20
C ARG A 90 13.12 8.39 -34.80
N LEU A 91 13.42 7.10 -34.69
CA LEU A 91 13.60 6.41 -33.42
C LEU A 91 14.94 6.75 -32.73
N GLY A 92 15.90 7.29 -33.46
CA GLY A 92 17.25 7.54 -32.95
C GLY A 92 18.05 6.25 -32.73
N THR A 93 19.14 6.34 -31.97
CA THR A 93 20.09 5.22 -31.76
C THR A 93 19.82 4.43 -30.48
N ASP A 94 19.07 5.00 -29.53
CA ASP A 94 18.94 4.49 -28.17
C ASP A 94 17.61 3.76 -27.98
N VAL A 95 17.33 2.80 -28.86
CA VAL A 95 16.15 1.93 -28.77
C VAL A 95 16.57 0.56 -28.25
N SER A 96 15.78 0.05 -27.31
CA SER A 96 15.82 -1.34 -26.90
C SER A 96 14.42 -1.92 -26.87
N GLY A 97 14.34 -3.24 -26.99
CA GLY A 97 13.12 -3.98 -26.78
C GLY A 97 13.35 -5.48 -26.83
N VAL A 98 12.42 -6.21 -26.26
CA VAL A 98 12.41 -7.67 -26.23
C VAL A 98 10.97 -8.16 -26.31
N VAL A 99 10.76 -9.26 -27.02
CA VAL A 99 9.50 -9.99 -27.06
C VAL A 99 9.79 -11.40 -26.56
N LEU A 100 9.07 -11.80 -25.51
CA LEU A 100 9.13 -13.13 -24.94
C LEU A 100 7.82 -13.86 -25.24
N ASP A 101 7.92 -15.16 -25.48
CA ASP A 101 6.79 -16.07 -25.30
C ASP A 101 6.46 -16.17 -23.81
N ALA A 102 5.22 -15.91 -23.43
CA ALA A 102 4.82 -15.78 -22.03
C ALA A 102 4.74 -17.12 -21.26
N ASP A 103 4.62 -18.24 -21.99
CA ASP A 103 4.50 -19.57 -21.38
C ASP A 103 5.88 -20.21 -21.15
N SER A 104 6.82 -19.98 -22.07
CA SER A 104 8.16 -20.59 -22.05
C SER A 104 9.28 -19.64 -21.65
N ASP A 105 9.01 -18.34 -21.50
CA ASP A 105 9.99 -17.26 -21.33
C ASP A 105 11.01 -17.16 -22.48
N THR A 106 10.75 -17.80 -23.62
CA THR A 106 11.70 -17.81 -24.74
C THR A 106 11.70 -16.46 -25.45
N ALA A 107 12.87 -15.89 -25.69
CA ALA A 107 13.00 -14.66 -26.46
C ALA A 107 12.74 -14.92 -27.95
N LEU A 108 11.61 -14.41 -28.45
CA LEU A 108 11.23 -14.43 -29.86
C LEU A 108 11.95 -13.31 -30.63
N TRP A 109 12.23 -12.20 -29.95
CA TRP A 109 12.92 -11.05 -30.51
C TRP A 109 13.69 -10.32 -29.41
N ASP A 110 14.93 -9.92 -29.68
CA ASP A 110 15.75 -9.11 -28.80
C ASP A 110 16.50 -8.07 -29.63
N HIS A 111 16.28 -6.80 -29.32
CA HIS A 111 17.08 -5.69 -29.80
C HIS A 111 17.61 -4.91 -28.60
N ASN A 112 18.90 -5.08 -28.29
CA ASN A 112 19.55 -4.38 -27.18
C ASN A 112 18.82 -4.57 -25.84
N GLY A 113 18.16 -5.71 -25.59
CA GLY A 113 17.28 -5.91 -24.42
C GLY A 113 17.99 -5.75 -23.07
N SER A 114 19.31 -5.99 -23.02
CA SER A 114 20.15 -5.80 -21.84
C SER A 114 20.61 -4.34 -21.63
N THR A 115 20.36 -3.44 -22.57
CA THR A 115 20.77 -2.04 -22.45
C THR A 115 19.90 -1.31 -21.43
N ALA A 116 20.53 -0.69 -20.43
CA ALA A 116 19.82 0.10 -19.42
C ALA A 116 19.38 1.44 -20.03
N LEU A 117 18.08 1.73 -19.95
CA LEU A 117 17.47 2.99 -20.36
C LEU A 117 16.64 3.59 -19.22
N MET A 118 16.40 4.90 -19.26
CA MET A 118 15.46 5.54 -18.34
C MET A 118 14.06 4.99 -18.55
N PRO A 119 13.44 4.32 -17.56
CA PRO A 119 12.18 3.61 -17.76
C PRO A 119 10.96 4.54 -17.80
N ALA A 120 11.12 5.82 -17.40
CA ALA A 120 10.01 6.72 -17.13
C ALA A 120 8.95 6.02 -16.25
N SER A 121 7.68 6.06 -16.65
CA SER A 121 6.60 5.40 -15.90
C SER A 121 6.63 3.87 -15.94
N ASN A 122 7.47 3.22 -16.76
CA ASN A 122 7.64 1.76 -16.69
C ASN A 122 8.24 1.33 -15.35
N ALA A 123 8.87 2.24 -14.60
CA ALA A 123 9.27 2.01 -13.21
C ALA A 123 8.11 1.55 -12.31
N LYS A 124 6.86 1.93 -12.65
CA LYS A 124 5.66 1.52 -11.90
C LYS A 124 5.43 0.00 -11.91
N LEU A 125 5.91 -0.73 -12.93
CA LEU A 125 5.78 -2.20 -12.98
C LEU A 125 6.59 -2.86 -11.85
N ALA A 126 7.83 -2.42 -11.65
CA ALA A 126 8.68 -2.91 -10.57
C ALA A 126 8.11 -2.53 -9.19
N THR A 127 7.64 -1.29 -9.03
CA THR A 127 7.00 -0.82 -7.79
C THR A 127 5.74 -1.63 -7.47
N ALA A 128 4.86 -1.84 -8.45
CA ALA A 128 3.62 -2.60 -8.26
C ALA A 128 3.89 -4.06 -7.90
N THR A 129 4.83 -4.70 -8.61
CA THR A 129 5.23 -6.10 -8.32
C THR A 129 5.81 -6.22 -6.91
N THR A 130 6.66 -5.28 -6.51
CA THR A 130 7.23 -5.23 -5.15
C THR A 130 6.15 -5.04 -4.10
N ALA A 131 5.22 -4.10 -4.31
CA ALA A 131 4.11 -3.84 -3.40
C ALA A 131 3.21 -5.07 -3.24
N LEU A 132 2.83 -5.72 -4.35
CA LEU A 132 2.02 -6.94 -4.32
C LEU A 132 2.74 -8.09 -3.62
N THR A 133 4.06 -8.23 -3.83
CA THR A 133 4.87 -9.28 -3.21
C THR A 133 5.02 -9.08 -1.70
N LEU A 134 5.26 -7.84 -1.25
CA LEU A 134 5.52 -7.55 0.17
C LEU A 134 4.24 -7.34 0.99
N LEU A 135 3.25 -6.67 0.43
CA LEU A 135 2.02 -6.30 1.14
C LEU A 135 0.89 -7.31 0.92
N GLY A 136 0.89 -7.98 -0.23
CA GLY A 136 -0.20 -8.84 -0.68
C GLY A 136 -1.33 -8.07 -1.37
N ALA A 137 -2.11 -8.77 -2.20
CA ALA A 137 -3.21 -8.17 -2.96
C ALA A 137 -4.38 -7.67 -2.08
N ASN A 138 -4.47 -8.14 -0.83
CA ASN A 138 -5.54 -7.78 0.12
C ASN A 138 -5.03 -6.82 1.21
N HIS A 139 -3.92 -6.12 0.99
CA HIS A 139 -3.42 -5.15 1.96
C HIS A 139 -4.39 -3.97 2.09
N GLU A 140 -4.69 -3.60 3.34
CA GLU A 140 -5.50 -2.43 3.66
C GLU A 140 -4.67 -1.43 4.47
N PHE A 141 -4.64 -0.18 4.02
CA PHE A 141 -4.07 0.91 4.81
C PHE A 141 -5.04 1.33 5.92
N THR A 142 -4.52 1.62 7.10
CA THR A 142 -5.36 1.96 8.27
C THR A 142 -5.06 3.35 8.80
N THR A 143 -6.01 4.28 8.62
CA THR A 143 -6.02 5.57 9.31
C THR A 143 -6.81 5.44 10.61
N LYS A 144 -6.28 5.95 11.71
CA LYS A 144 -6.89 5.80 13.05
C LYS A 144 -6.96 7.09 13.83
N VAL A 145 -7.91 7.16 14.75
CA VAL A 145 -7.97 8.20 15.76
C VAL A 145 -7.73 7.57 17.13
N VAL A 146 -6.75 8.09 17.88
CA VAL A 146 -6.39 7.60 19.21
C VAL A 146 -6.52 8.72 20.24
N TYR A 147 -6.99 8.40 21.44
CA TYR A 147 -7.08 9.36 22.55
C TYR A 147 -6.18 8.93 23.70
N GLY A 148 -5.40 9.87 24.23
CA GLY A 148 -4.55 9.67 25.41
C GLY A 148 -4.10 11.01 25.98
N GLU A 149 -3.98 11.09 27.30
CA GLU A 149 -3.43 12.27 28.00
C GLU A 149 -4.12 13.61 27.65
N GLY A 150 -5.42 13.57 27.34
CA GLY A 150 -6.19 14.77 26.95
C GLY A 150 -6.08 15.16 25.47
N THR A 151 -5.33 14.39 24.67
CA THR A 151 -5.12 14.65 23.24
C THR A 151 -5.75 13.55 22.37
N LEU A 152 -6.54 13.98 21.38
CA LEU A 152 -7.05 13.18 20.28
C LEU A 152 -6.10 13.30 19.08
N THR A 153 -5.52 12.20 18.63
CA THR A 153 -4.55 12.19 17.53
C THR A 153 -5.13 11.44 16.33
N LEU A 154 -5.20 12.09 15.16
CA LEU A 154 -5.41 11.45 13.87
C LEU A 154 -4.05 10.94 13.37
N VAL A 155 -3.93 9.64 13.15
CA VAL A 155 -2.68 8.97 12.75
C VAL A 155 -2.82 8.43 11.34
N GLY A 156 -1.97 8.91 10.43
CA GLY A 156 -1.92 8.49 9.03
C GLY A 156 -1.38 7.08 8.86
N GLY A 157 -2.05 6.30 8.01
CA GLY A 157 -1.69 4.91 7.70
C GLY A 157 -1.02 4.70 6.35
N GLY A 158 -0.82 5.76 5.56
CA GLY A 158 -0.40 5.67 4.16
C GLY A 158 -1.53 5.51 3.14
N ASP A 159 -2.79 5.64 3.58
CA ASP A 159 -3.96 5.56 2.72
C ASP A 159 -4.02 6.76 1.76
N ARG A 160 -3.90 6.50 0.45
CA ARG A 160 -4.02 7.53 -0.59
C ARG A 160 -5.45 7.77 -1.07
N THR A 161 -6.40 6.97 -0.59
CA THR A 161 -7.82 7.06 -0.93
C THR A 161 -8.67 7.71 0.17
N LEU A 162 -8.05 8.09 1.29
CA LEU A 162 -8.72 8.73 2.42
C LEU A 162 -9.43 10.02 1.99
N THR A 163 -10.74 10.09 2.23
CA THR A 163 -11.56 11.25 1.88
C THR A 163 -11.85 12.15 3.08
N SER A 164 -12.24 13.39 2.82
CA SER A 164 -12.77 14.29 3.85
C SER A 164 -14.00 13.71 4.57
N GLU A 165 -14.82 12.90 3.89
CA GLU A 165 -15.98 12.23 4.50
C GLU A 165 -15.55 11.16 5.51
N ASP A 166 -14.53 10.37 5.19
CA ASP A 166 -13.96 9.37 6.11
C ASP A 166 -13.42 10.03 7.37
N VAL A 167 -12.71 11.16 7.21
CA VAL A 167 -12.19 11.94 8.34
C VAL A 167 -13.33 12.49 9.19
N ALA A 168 -14.41 12.99 8.58
CA ALA A 168 -15.58 13.47 9.31
C ALA A 168 -16.26 12.33 10.09
N ALA A 169 -16.36 11.13 9.51
CA ALA A 169 -16.91 9.96 10.19
C ALA A 169 -16.05 9.50 11.38
N LEU A 170 -14.71 9.50 11.23
CA LEU A 170 -13.76 9.24 12.31
C LEU A 170 -13.91 10.27 13.44
N ALA A 171 -13.98 11.56 13.09
CA ALA A 171 -14.13 12.65 14.05
C ALA A 171 -15.44 12.54 14.84
N LYS A 172 -16.55 12.23 14.16
CA LYS A 172 -17.86 12.01 14.81
C LYS A 172 -17.80 10.86 15.82
N THR A 173 -17.29 9.71 15.39
CA THR A 173 -17.15 8.52 16.24
C THR A 173 -16.29 8.81 17.46
N ALA A 174 -15.17 9.51 17.28
CA ALA A 174 -14.29 9.91 18.38
C ALA A 174 -14.96 10.88 19.35
N ALA A 175 -15.66 11.89 18.85
CA ALA A 175 -16.37 12.87 19.66
C ALA A 175 -17.48 12.23 20.52
N ASP A 176 -18.24 11.30 19.94
CA ASP A 176 -19.30 10.58 20.65
C ASP A 176 -18.72 9.71 21.79
N GLY A 177 -17.61 9.01 21.53
CA GLY A 177 -16.89 8.26 22.55
C GLY A 177 -16.34 9.13 23.69
N LEU A 178 -15.80 10.31 23.35
CA LEU A 178 -15.29 11.26 24.35
C LEU A 178 -16.39 11.84 25.23
N ARG A 179 -17.54 12.23 24.63
CA ARG A 179 -18.70 12.72 25.40
C ARG A 179 -19.23 11.65 26.34
N ALA A 180 -19.32 10.40 25.89
CA ALA A 180 -19.73 9.28 26.73
C ALA A 180 -18.75 9.05 27.92
N ALA A 181 -17.48 9.39 27.75
CA ALA A 181 -16.45 9.37 28.80
C ALA A 181 -16.42 10.66 29.67
N GLY A 182 -17.38 11.58 29.51
CA GLY A 182 -17.43 12.84 30.25
C GLY A 182 -16.32 13.82 29.88
N ARG A 183 -15.81 13.74 28.65
CA ARG A 183 -14.82 14.68 28.09
C ARG A 183 -15.51 15.59 27.08
N THR A 184 -15.49 16.89 27.38
CA THR A 184 -16.04 17.95 26.52
C THR A 184 -14.95 18.75 25.81
N ASP A 185 -13.72 18.68 26.32
CA ASP A 185 -12.58 19.45 25.85
C ASP A 185 -11.38 18.51 25.66
N VAL A 186 -10.78 18.57 24.47
CA VAL A 186 -9.60 17.79 24.10
C VAL A 186 -8.66 18.63 23.23
N GLN A 187 -7.37 18.34 23.31
CA GLN A 187 -6.42 18.80 22.30
C GLN A 187 -6.52 17.91 21.07
N VAL A 188 -6.26 18.44 19.87
CA VAL A 188 -6.24 17.66 18.63
C VAL A 188 -4.85 17.72 18.01
N ARG A 189 -4.34 16.57 17.57
CA ARG A 189 -3.03 16.42 16.90
C ARG A 189 -3.17 15.61 15.62
N VAL A 190 -2.30 15.89 14.66
CA VAL A 190 -2.09 15.06 13.47
C VAL A 190 -0.73 14.38 13.59
N ASP A 191 -0.69 13.09 13.30
CA ASP A 191 0.50 12.27 13.27
C ASP A 191 0.69 11.71 11.85
N ASP A 192 1.56 12.38 11.09
CA ASP A 192 1.99 12.03 9.73
C ASP A 192 3.42 11.45 9.74
N SER A 193 3.85 10.89 10.88
CA SER A 193 5.26 10.47 11.08
C SER A 193 5.58 9.05 10.60
N LEU A 194 4.59 8.32 10.07
CA LEU A 194 4.82 6.96 9.55
C LEU A 194 5.79 6.98 8.37
N PHE A 195 5.74 8.02 7.54
CA PHE A 195 6.74 8.26 6.49
C PHE A 195 7.72 9.34 6.95
N ALA A 196 8.90 9.36 6.32
CA ALA A 196 9.87 10.41 6.53
C ALA A 196 9.30 11.78 6.13
N ALA A 197 9.90 12.85 6.65
CA ALA A 197 9.55 14.20 6.22
C ALA A 197 9.69 14.31 4.68
N PRO A 198 8.68 14.89 4.00
CA PRO A 198 8.67 14.89 2.54
C PRO A 198 9.84 15.68 1.98
N SER A 199 10.45 15.14 0.94
CA SER A 199 11.48 15.78 0.12
C SER A 199 11.20 15.51 -1.36
N LEU A 200 11.75 16.33 -2.26
CA LEU A 200 11.77 15.99 -3.68
C LEU A 200 12.70 14.79 -3.87
N ALA A 201 12.30 13.87 -4.75
CA ALA A 201 13.17 12.75 -5.09
C ALA A 201 14.44 13.26 -5.77
N GLU A 202 15.56 12.57 -5.52
CA GLU A 202 16.84 12.88 -6.16
C GLU A 202 16.69 12.84 -7.69
N GLY A 203 17.23 13.85 -8.37
CA GLY A 203 17.17 13.98 -9.83
C GLY A 203 15.87 14.60 -10.38
N TRP A 204 14.88 14.91 -9.54
CA TRP A 204 13.71 15.67 -9.99
C TRP A 204 14.07 17.12 -10.33
N ASN A 205 13.41 17.65 -11.36
CA ASN A 205 13.48 19.08 -11.65
C ASN A 205 12.73 19.86 -10.55
N GLU A 206 13.36 20.90 -10.02
CA GLU A 206 12.77 21.75 -8.97
C GLU A 206 11.43 22.36 -9.40
N GLY A 207 11.25 22.64 -10.71
CA GLY A 207 10.02 23.21 -11.27
C GLY A 207 8.82 22.25 -11.34
N TYR A 208 8.99 20.97 -11.01
CA TYR A 208 7.87 20.03 -10.94
C TYR A 208 6.95 20.31 -9.76
N TYR A 209 7.47 20.87 -8.67
CA TYR A 209 6.62 21.23 -7.54
C TYR A 209 6.19 22.70 -7.66
N PRO A 210 4.90 23.04 -7.43
CA PRO A 210 3.82 22.19 -6.94
C PRO A 210 2.86 21.64 -8.01
N THR A 211 3.21 21.74 -9.30
CA THR A 211 2.25 21.52 -10.41
C THR A 211 2.17 20.07 -10.90
N GLU A 212 3.30 19.39 -10.99
CA GLU A 212 3.42 18.05 -11.55
C GLU A 212 3.52 16.97 -10.46
N VAL A 213 4.01 17.34 -9.27
CA VAL A 213 4.28 16.40 -8.17
C VAL A 213 3.76 16.91 -6.84
N ALA A 214 3.29 15.96 -6.02
CA ALA A 214 2.85 16.21 -4.66
C ALA A 214 3.83 15.58 -3.64
N PRO A 215 3.97 16.15 -2.42
CA PRO A 215 4.75 15.53 -1.36
C PRO A 215 4.20 14.15 -0.97
N VAL A 216 5.08 13.16 -0.81
CA VAL A 216 4.70 11.85 -0.27
C VAL A 216 4.53 11.95 1.24
N ARG A 217 3.32 11.66 1.73
CA ARG A 217 2.94 11.73 3.15
C ARG A 217 2.12 10.51 3.54
N SER A 218 2.16 10.15 4.81
CA SER A 218 1.37 9.06 5.38
C SER A 218 -0.08 9.46 5.68
N LEU A 219 -0.36 10.77 5.69
CA LEU A 219 -1.70 11.31 5.76
C LEU A 219 -1.91 12.33 4.63
N VAL A 220 -2.76 11.97 3.67
CA VAL A 220 -3.26 12.86 2.61
C VAL A 220 -4.77 12.70 2.57
N VAL A 221 -5.50 13.81 2.46
CA VAL A 221 -6.96 13.83 2.36
C VAL A 221 -7.33 14.37 0.99
N ASP A 222 -8.27 13.71 0.31
CA ASP A 222 -8.75 14.09 -1.03
C ASP A 222 -7.62 14.25 -2.05
N GLY A 223 -6.64 13.34 -1.99
CA GLY A 223 -5.42 13.43 -2.78
C GLY A 223 -5.42 12.63 -4.07
#